data_AF-A0A512B946-F1
#
_entry.id   AF-A0A512B946-F1
#
_cell.length_a   1.000
_cell.length_b   1.000
_cell.length_c   1.000
_cell.angle_alpha   90.00
_cell.angle_beta   90.00
_cell.angle_gamma   90.00
#
_symmetry.space_group_name_H-M   'P 1'
#
loop_
_entity.id
_entity.type
_entity.pdbx_description
1 polymer ?
#
loop_
_entity_poly.entity_id
_entity_poly.type
_entity_poly.pdbx_seq_one_letter_code
_entity_poly.pdbx_strand_id
1 'polypeptide(L)'
;MKMITAILITIVFVVISFYTVMYVALIISSYIENGERKYRSRTTHMEESKELGVFVKELNFKVDSFSGKLYNFHPYIEKGYKYGKFLSTGIKPLTNSKFPYQFGFNEVPQRSISIAMRKEELEKFDSANNSTGYLKLPQLPDTITLNITLYPHDHGIIKVW
;
A
#
# COMPACT_ATOMS: atom_id res chain seq x y z
N MET A 1 35.69 38.76 38.79
CA MET A 1 34.51 37.95 39.13
C MET A 1 33.36 38.13 38.11
N LYS A 2 32.81 39.35 37.91
CA LYS A 2 31.70 39.60 36.96
C LYS A 2 31.96 39.14 35.52
N MET A 3 33.19 39.32 35.01
CA MET A 3 33.58 38.88 33.66
C MET A 3 33.59 37.35 33.51
N ILE A 4 34.07 36.62 34.51
CA ILE A 4 34.08 35.15 34.52
C ILE A 4 32.64 34.63 34.59
N THR A 5 31.79 35.25 35.41
CA THR A 5 30.37 34.93 35.49
C THR A 5 29.66 35.18 34.16
N ALA A 6 29.95 36.28 33.47
CA ALA A 6 29.38 36.57 32.15
C ALA A 6 29.80 35.52 31.11
N ILE A 7 31.08 35.14 31.07
CA ILE A 7 31.59 34.10 30.16
C ILE A 7 30.88 32.76 30.42
N LEU A 8 30.72 32.35 31.68
CA LEU A 8 30.01 31.13 32.04
C LEU A 8 28.54 31.15 31.59
N ILE A 9 27.84 32.27 31.79
CA ILE A 9 26.45 32.44 31.33
C ILE A 9 26.39 32.33 29.80
N THR A 10 27.32 32.96 29.08
CA THR A 10 27.37 32.87 27.61
C THR A 10 27.60 31.43 27.15
N ILE A 11 28.52 30.69 27.78
CA ILE A 11 28.78 29.28 27.44
C ILE A 11 27.51 28.44 27.64
N VAL A 12 26.84 28.59 28.80
CA VAL A 12 25.59 27.87 29.08
C VAL A 12 24.52 28.20 28.03
N PHE A 13 24.38 29.47 27.65
CA PHE A 13 23.40 29.89 26.65
C PHE A 13 23.69 29.31 25.26
N VAL A 14 24.95 29.27 24.84
CA VAL A 14 25.39 28.66 23.57
C VAL A 14 25.10 27.17 23.57
N VAL A 15 25.38 26.47 24.68
CA VAL A 15 25.12 25.03 24.81
C VAL A 15 23.62 24.74 24.73
N ILE A 16 22.78 25.49 25.46
CA ILE A 16 21.32 25.34 25.40
C ILE A 16 20.80 25.59 23.98
N SER A 17 21.29 26.66 23.34
CA SER A 17 20.87 27.02 21.97
C SER A 17 21.25 25.92 20.97
N PHE A 18 22.46 25.37 21.09
CA PHE A 18 22.94 24.27 20.25
C PHE A 18 22.03 23.03 20.39
N TYR A 19 21.75 22.60 21.63
CA TYR A 19 20.87 21.45 21.87
C TYR A 19 19.44 21.70 21.39
N THR A 20 18.93 22.93 21.51
CA THR A 20 17.59 23.29 21.02
C THR A 20 17.50 23.16 19.50
N VAL A 21 18.48 23.70 18.77
CA VAL A 21 18.53 23.57 17.29
C VAL A 21 18.61 22.11 16.88
N MET A 22 19.44 21.32 17.56
CA MET A 22 19.59 19.88 17.27
C MET A 22 18.28 19.11 17.53
N TYR A 23 17.57 19.44 18.61
CA TYR A 23 16.27 18.84 18.94
C TYR A 23 15.19 19.19 17.90
N VAL A 24 15.13 20.45 17.47
CA VAL A 24 14.21 20.88 16.40
C VAL A 24 14.54 20.18 15.07
N ALA A 25 15.82 20.05 14.73
CA ALA A 25 16.25 19.33 13.53
C ALA A 25 15.84 17.85 13.56
N LEU A 26 15.94 17.18 14.72
CA LEU A 26 15.47 15.81 14.90
C LEU A 26 13.96 15.68 14.71
N ILE A 27 13.17 16.61 15.24
CA ILE A 27 11.71 16.62 15.04
C ILE A 27 11.39 16.78 13.55
N ILE A 28 12.03 17.73 12.86
CA ILE A 28 11.81 17.97 11.42
C ILE A 28 12.22 16.74 10.61
N SER A 29 13.38 16.15 10.89
CA SER A 29 13.86 14.94 10.20
C SER A 29 12.89 13.78 10.40
N SER A 30 12.41 13.56 11.63
CA SER A 30 11.40 12.54 11.94
C SER A 30 10.08 12.83 11.21
N TYR A 31 9.66 14.09 11.11
CA TYR A 31 8.45 14.46 10.39
C TYR A 31 8.56 14.21 8.89
N ILE A 32 9.72 14.52 8.28
CA ILE A 32 10.01 14.28 6.86
C ILE A 32 10.09 12.77 6.59
N GLU A 33 10.85 12.02 7.39
CA GLU A 33 11.06 10.59 7.18
C GLU A 33 9.78 9.77 7.40
N ASN A 34 8.97 10.13 8.40
CA ASN A 34 7.66 9.52 8.62
C ASN A 34 6.59 10.02 7.62
N GLY A 35 6.87 11.10 6.90
CA GLY A 35 5.97 11.72 5.93
C GLY A 35 5.87 10.96 4.60
N GLU A 36 6.89 10.20 4.23
CA GLU A 36 6.87 9.35 3.04
C GLU A 36 6.62 7.90 3.46
N ARG A 37 5.47 7.31 3.11
CA ARG A 37 5.30 5.86 3.35
C ARG A 37 6.35 5.14 2.50
N LYS A 38 7.31 4.50 3.17
CA LYS A 38 8.39 3.73 2.52
C LYS A 38 7.85 2.62 1.62
N TYR A 39 6.67 2.10 1.96
CA TYR A 39 6.07 0.92 1.35
C TYR A 39 5.08 1.24 0.22
N ARG A 40 5.07 0.34 -0.75
CA ARG A 40 4.12 0.31 -1.86
C ARG A 40 2.69 0.22 -1.31
N SER A 41 1.79 1.00 -1.90
CA SER A 41 0.37 1.07 -1.51
C SER A 41 -0.49 0.34 -2.54
N ARG A 42 -1.73 0.01 -2.14
CA ARG A 42 -2.74 -0.66 -2.94
C ARG A 42 -4.09 -0.01 -2.66
N THR A 43 -4.93 0.16 -3.69
CA THR A 43 -6.31 0.61 -3.51
C THR A 43 -7.21 -0.53 -3.06
N THR A 44 -8.28 -0.18 -2.36
CA THR A 44 -9.30 -1.17 -1.96
C THR A 44 -10.45 -1.23 -2.97
N HIS A 45 -10.56 -0.23 -3.85
CA HIS A 45 -11.61 -0.12 -4.86
C HIS A 45 -11.04 0.33 -6.22
N MET A 46 -11.61 -0.18 -7.30
CA MET A 46 -11.23 0.16 -8.68
C MET A 46 -11.46 1.65 -8.97
N GLU A 47 -12.54 2.22 -8.44
CA GLU A 47 -12.89 3.64 -8.58
C GLU A 47 -11.80 4.52 -7.97
N GLU A 48 -11.31 4.17 -6.78
CA GLU A 48 -10.17 4.84 -6.15
C GLU A 48 -8.94 4.75 -7.07
N SER A 49 -8.64 3.57 -7.62
CA SER A 49 -7.51 3.38 -8.56
C SER A 49 -7.61 4.29 -9.79
N LYS A 50 -8.83 4.49 -10.30
CA LYS A 50 -9.11 5.41 -11.43
C LYS A 50 -8.94 6.87 -11.02
N GLU A 51 -9.47 7.28 -9.88
CA GLU A 51 -9.33 8.64 -9.35
C GLU A 51 -7.87 9.03 -9.12
N LEU A 52 -7.05 8.08 -8.65
CA LEU A 52 -5.62 8.29 -8.44
C LEU A 52 -4.78 8.21 -9.72
N GLY A 53 -5.39 7.88 -10.87
CA GLY A 53 -4.71 7.74 -12.16
C GLY A 53 -3.73 6.55 -12.24
N VAL A 54 -3.89 5.57 -11.35
CA VAL A 54 -3.04 4.36 -11.29
C VAL A 54 -3.73 3.13 -11.87
N PHE A 55 -5.03 3.19 -12.14
CA PHE A 55 -5.76 2.14 -12.84
C PHE A 55 -5.16 1.83 -14.22
N VAL A 56 -5.09 0.54 -14.55
CA VAL A 56 -4.60 0.08 -15.86
C VAL A 56 -5.69 -0.61 -16.66
N LYS A 57 -6.27 -1.67 -16.11
CA LYS A 57 -7.34 -2.41 -16.77
C LYS A 57 -8.15 -3.23 -15.77
N GLU A 58 -9.41 -3.48 -16.13
CA GLU A 58 -10.27 -4.44 -15.48
C GLU A 58 -9.97 -5.84 -16.01
N LEU A 59 -10.11 -6.85 -15.16
CA LEU A 59 -9.90 -8.25 -15.47
C LEU A 59 -11.23 -8.97 -15.55
N ASN A 60 -11.28 -10.03 -16.36
CA ASN A 60 -12.47 -10.87 -16.40
C ASN A 60 -12.44 -11.83 -15.22
N PHE A 61 -13.62 -12.25 -14.78
CA PHE A 61 -13.72 -13.29 -13.76
C PHE A 61 -14.93 -14.18 -13.95
N LYS A 62 -14.84 -15.34 -13.32
CA LYS A 62 -15.93 -16.28 -13.20
C LYS A 62 -15.96 -16.85 -11.79
N VAL A 63 -17.15 -16.85 -11.20
CA VAL A 63 -17.41 -17.56 -9.94
C VAL A 63 -17.71 -19.01 -10.29
N ASP A 64 -16.81 -19.92 -9.92
CA ASP A 64 -16.94 -21.34 -10.26
C ASP A 64 -17.79 -22.08 -9.22
N SER A 65 -17.58 -21.79 -7.94
CA SER A 65 -18.38 -22.34 -6.85
C SER A 65 -18.59 -21.24 -5.82
N PHE A 66 -19.81 -20.74 -5.65
CA PHE A 66 -20.24 -19.91 -4.52
C PHE A 66 -21.73 -19.66 -4.68
N SER A 67 -22.51 -19.94 -3.65
CA SER A 67 -23.97 -19.74 -3.63
C SER A 67 -24.38 -18.31 -3.23
N GLY A 68 -23.45 -17.54 -2.64
CA GLY A 68 -23.69 -16.17 -2.18
C GLY A 68 -23.52 -15.12 -3.27
N LYS A 69 -23.78 -13.86 -2.92
CA LYS A 69 -23.59 -12.71 -3.82
C LYS A 69 -22.25 -12.03 -3.55
N LEU A 70 -21.44 -11.88 -4.59
CA LEU A 70 -20.21 -11.09 -4.60
C LEU A 70 -20.51 -9.69 -5.15
N TYR A 71 -21.28 -8.91 -4.39
CA TYR A 71 -21.91 -7.65 -4.80
C TYR A 71 -21.11 -6.79 -5.78
N ASN A 72 -19.88 -6.44 -5.41
CA ASN A 72 -19.05 -5.49 -6.15
C ASN A 72 -17.64 -6.03 -6.39
N PHE A 73 -17.51 -7.35 -6.60
CA PHE A 73 -16.21 -7.94 -6.89
C PHE A 73 -15.77 -7.59 -8.32
N HIS A 74 -14.79 -6.69 -8.41
CA HIS A 74 -14.14 -6.33 -9.67
C HIS A 74 -12.64 -6.53 -9.51
N PRO A 75 -12.04 -7.52 -10.18
CA PRO A 75 -10.60 -7.65 -10.23
C PRO A 75 -10.01 -6.69 -11.27
N TYR A 76 -8.86 -6.12 -10.96
CA TYR A 76 -8.19 -5.15 -11.81
C TYR A 76 -6.67 -5.20 -11.65
N ILE A 77 -5.99 -4.58 -12.60
CA ILE A 77 -4.56 -4.28 -12.51
C ILE A 77 -4.39 -2.78 -12.33
N GLU A 78 -3.51 -2.42 -11.41
CA GLU A 78 -3.09 -1.05 -11.19
C GLU A 78 -1.57 -0.91 -11.18
N LYS A 79 -1.10 0.31 -11.46
CA LYS A 79 0.30 0.69 -11.30
C LYS A 79 0.62 0.71 -9.81
N GLY A 80 1.82 0.27 -9.45
CA GLY A 80 2.36 0.47 -8.12
C GLY A 80 2.57 1.95 -7.86
N TYR A 81 2.29 2.36 -6.63
CA TYR A 81 2.47 3.73 -6.19
C TYR A 81 2.74 3.79 -4.69
N LYS A 82 3.12 4.96 -4.20
CA LYS A 82 3.27 5.25 -2.76
C LYS A 82 2.43 6.47 -2.39
N TYR A 83 1.80 6.42 -1.23
CA TYR A 83 1.17 7.60 -0.62
C TYR A 83 2.18 8.37 0.26
N GLY A 84 2.08 9.69 0.25
CA GLY A 84 2.53 10.50 1.38
C GLY A 84 1.61 10.30 2.59
N LYS A 85 2.14 10.45 3.81
CA LYS A 85 1.37 10.39 5.07
C LYS A 85 0.20 11.39 5.11
N PHE A 86 0.34 12.50 4.38
CA PHE A 86 -0.73 13.46 4.18
C PHE A 86 -1.24 13.28 2.75
N LEU A 87 -2.54 13.01 2.59
CA LEU A 87 -3.23 12.89 1.29
C LEU A 87 -2.92 14.08 0.35
N SER A 88 -2.49 15.22 0.91
CA SER A 88 -2.11 16.43 0.20
C SER A 88 -0.76 16.40 -0.52
N THR A 89 0.16 15.47 -0.23
CA THR A 89 1.51 15.45 -0.87
C THR A 89 1.59 14.63 -2.16
N GLY A 90 0.45 14.15 -2.66
CA GLY A 90 0.31 13.58 -3.99
C GLY A 90 0.69 12.10 -4.09
N ILE A 91 0.01 11.38 -4.97
CA ILE A 91 0.36 10.02 -5.37
C ILE A 91 1.69 10.08 -6.13
N LYS A 92 2.70 9.34 -5.66
CA LYS A 92 3.95 9.18 -6.39
C LYS A 92 3.91 7.83 -7.12
N PRO A 93 3.87 7.80 -8.47
CA PRO A 93 4.02 6.57 -9.23
C PRO A 93 5.32 5.86 -8.85
N LEU A 94 5.29 4.54 -8.81
CA LEU A 94 6.46 3.73 -8.51
C LEU A 94 7.35 3.63 -9.76
N THR A 95 8.25 4.59 -9.95
CA THR A 95 9.03 4.74 -11.20
C THR A 95 10.20 3.77 -11.36
N ASN A 96 10.77 3.25 -10.27
CA ASN A 96 11.98 2.42 -10.29
C ASN A 96 11.76 0.98 -9.81
N SER A 97 10.56 0.45 -9.95
CA SER A 97 10.26 -0.93 -9.57
C SER A 97 10.48 -1.90 -10.73
N LYS A 98 11.13 -3.04 -10.47
CA LYS A 98 11.18 -4.16 -11.41
C LYS A 98 9.80 -4.73 -11.72
N PHE A 99 8.82 -4.50 -10.85
CA PHE A 99 7.44 -4.96 -10.97
C PHE A 99 6.51 -3.76 -10.83
N PRO A 100 6.29 -2.95 -11.88
CA PRO A 100 5.57 -1.69 -11.76
C PRO A 100 4.06 -1.83 -11.65
N TYR A 101 3.50 -3.04 -11.76
CA TYR A 101 2.07 -3.30 -11.66
C TYR A 101 1.73 -4.26 -10.52
N GLN A 102 0.49 -4.27 -10.08
CA GLN A 102 -0.03 -5.18 -9.06
C GLN A 102 -1.46 -5.59 -9.34
N PHE A 103 -1.81 -6.78 -8.86
CA PHE A 103 -3.17 -7.29 -8.89
C PHE A 103 -3.97 -6.75 -7.71
N GLY A 104 -5.18 -6.25 -8.00
CA GLY A 104 -6.15 -5.76 -7.05
C GLY A 104 -7.53 -6.32 -7.33
N PHE A 105 -8.40 -6.22 -6.34
CA PHE A 105 -9.83 -6.40 -6.51
C PHE A 105 -10.56 -5.57 -5.46
N ASN A 106 -11.80 -5.21 -5.77
CA ASN A 106 -12.67 -4.47 -4.85
C ASN A 106 -12.88 -5.24 -3.55
N GLU A 107 -12.70 -4.56 -2.41
CA GLU A 107 -13.05 -5.12 -1.11
C GLU A 107 -14.55 -5.40 -1.05
N VAL A 108 -14.90 -6.55 -0.49
CA VAL A 108 -16.31 -6.94 -0.31
C VAL A 108 -16.79 -6.31 1.00
N PRO A 109 -17.91 -5.55 0.99
CA PRO A 109 -18.37 -4.81 2.18
C PRO A 109 -18.87 -5.71 3.31
N GLN A 110 -19.12 -6.99 3.02
CA GLN A 110 -19.70 -7.93 3.98
C GLN A 110 -18.60 -8.56 4.85
N ARG A 111 -18.58 -8.19 6.14
CA ARG A 111 -17.59 -8.66 7.14
C ARG A 111 -17.46 -10.18 7.27
N SER A 112 -18.47 -10.95 6.83
CA SER A 112 -18.45 -12.41 6.90
C SER A 112 -17.80 -13.05 5.67
N ILE A 113 -17.53 -12.31 4.59
CA ILE A 113 -16.91 -12.80 3.36
C ILE A 113 -15.46 -12.33 3.30
N SER A 114 -14.52 -13.27 3.18
CA SER A 114 -13.11 -13.01 2.91
C SER A 114 -12.76 -13.57 1.54
N ILE A 115 -12.05 -12.77 0.74
CA ILE A 115 -11.48 -13.21 -0.54
C ILE A 115 -9.98 -13.16 -0.43
N ALA A 116 -9.32 -14.29 -0.66
CA ALA A 116 -7.87 -14.39 -0.60
C ALA A 116 -7.33 -15.22 -1.77
N MET A 117 -6.17 -14.81 -2.28
CA MET A 117 -5.43 -15.61 -3.23
C MET A 117 -4.85 -16.84 -2.54
N ARG A 118 -4.86 -17.99 -3.21
CA ARG A 118 -4.19 -19.19 -2.68
C ARG A 118 -2.68 -18.98 -2.72
N LYS A 119 -1.95 -19.67 -1.83
CA LYS A 119 -0.50 -19.52 -1.74
C LYS A 119 0.19 -19.97 -3.03
N GLU A 120 -0.31 -21.04 -3.64
CA GLU A 120 0.22 -21.62 -4.88
C GLU A 120 -0.01 -20.68 -6.08
N GLU A 121 -1.06 -19.85 -6.02
CA GLU A 121 -1.40 -18.90 -7.07
C GLU A 121 -0.49 -17.66 -7.05
N LEU A 122 0.12 -17.36 -5.89
CA LEU A 122 1.12 -16.29 -5.78
C LEU A 122 2.40 -16.61 -6.56
N GLU A 123 2.73 -17.90 -6.74
CA GLU A 123 3.91 -18.33 -7.51
C GLU A 123 3.80 -18.04 -9.00
N LYS A 124 2.57 -17.81 -9.50
CA LYS A 124 2.34 -17.42 -10.90
C LYS A 124 2.78 -15.99 -11.18
N PHE A 125 2.88 -15.13 -10.17
CA PHE A 125 3.25 -13.73 -10.36
C PHE A 125 4.76 -13.55 -10.56
N ASP A 126 5.16 -12.48 -11.25
CA ASP A 126 6.58 -12.13 -11.38
C ASP A 126 7.27 -11.89 -10.03
N SER A 127 6.51 -11.45 -9.03
CA SER A 127 6.89 -11.36 -7.62
C SER A 127 5.63 -11.30 -6.76
N ALA A 128 5.68 -11.73 -5.52
CA ALA A 128 4.54 -11.67 -4.61
C ALA A 128 4.97 -11.44 -3.17
N ASN A 129 4.04 -10.94 -2.35
CA ASN A 129 4.11 -11.06 -0.90
C ASN A 129 2.98 -11.98 -0.41
N ASN A 130 2.72 -12.00 0.91
CA ASN A 130 1.72 -12.90 1.51
C ASN A 130 0.28 -12.72 1.01
N SER A 131 -0.05 -11.61 0.33
CA SER A 131 -1.44 -11.29 -0.04
C SER A 131 -1.61 -10.59 -1.39
N THR A 132 -0.51 -10.22 -2.05
CA THR A 132 -0.52 -9.39 -3.27
C THR A 132 0.51 -9.91 -4.26
N GLY A 133 0.04 -10.09 -5.50
CA GLY A 133 0.88 -10.40 -6.65
C GLY A 133 1.30 -9.14 -7.40
N TYR A 134 2.57 -9.07 -7.77
CA TYR A 134 3.21 -8.00 -8.53
C TYR A 134 3.61 -8.47 -9.92
N LEU A 135 3.51 -7.58 -10.90
CA LEU A 135 3.69 -7.92 -12.31
C LEU A 135 4.69 -6.96 -12.99
N LYS A 136 5.49 -7.49 -13.92
CA LYS A 136 6.35 -6.71 -14.82
C LYS A 136 5.53 -6.04 -15.92
N LEU A 137 4.57 -6.77 -16.45
CA LEU A 137 3.64 -6.32 -17.50
C LEU A 137 2.23 -6.21 -16.91
N PRO A 138 1.35 -5.35 -17.46
CA PRO A 138 -0.02 -5.20 -16.97
C PRO A 138 -0.93 -6.34 -17.45
N GLN A 139 -0.54 -7.58 -17.19
CA GLN A 139 -1.28 -8.78 -17.57
C GLN A 139 -1.00 -9.90 -16.59
N LEU A 140 -2.03 -10.71 -16.30
CA LEU A 140 -1.83 -11.96 -15.59
C LEU A 140 -1.14 -12.96 -16.54
N PRO A 141 -0.14 -13.71 -16.06
CA PRO A 141 0.54 -14.70 -16.89
C PRO A 141 -0.33 -15.94 -17.16
N ASP A 142 -1.26 -16.24 -16.25
CA ASP A 142 -2.25 -17.31 -16.36
C ASP A 142 -3.49 -16.94 -15.54
N THR A 143 -4.58 -17.71 -15.69
CA THR A 143 -5.76 -17.62 -14.84
C THR A 143 -5.36 -17.88 -13.38
N ILE A 144 -5.76 -16.97 -12.50
CA ILE A 144 -5.52 -17.09 -11.06
C ILE A 144 -6.78 -17.50 -10.32
N THR A 145 -6.60 -18.28 -9.26
CA THR A 145 -7.69 -18.78 -8.41
C THR A 145 -7.72 -18.04 -7.08
N LEU A 146 -8.88 -17.46 -6.72
CA LEU A 146 -9.14 -16.89 -5.42
C LEU A 146 -10.10 -17.77 -4.64
N ASN A 147 -9.86 -17.90 -3.34
CA ASN A 147 -10.79 -18.52 -2.40
C ASN A 147 -11.73 -17.48 -1.83
N ILE A 148 -13.01 -17.82 -1.79
CA ILE A 148 -14.04 -17.14 -1.00
C ILE A 148 -14.23 -17.97 0.27
N THR A 149 -14.17 -17.31 1.41
CA THR A 149 -14.50 -17.91 2.71
C THR A 149 -15.62 -17.09 3.33
N LEU A 150 -16.79 -17.69 3.49
CA LEU A 150 -17.93 -17.14 4.20
C LEU A 150 -18.11 -17.88 5.53
N TYR A 151 -17.92 -17.16 6.64
CA TYR A 151 -18.15 -17.74 7.96
C TYR A 151 -19.65 -18.02 8.16
N PRO A 152 -20.05 -19.20 8.69
CA PRO A 152 -19.20 -20.28 9.23
C PRO A 152 -18.83 -21.44 8.29
N HIS A 153 -19.45 -21.63 7.12
CA HIS A 153 -19.36 -22.91 6.40
C HIS A 153 -19.26 -22.85 4.87
N ASP A 154 -19.34 -21.67 4.24
CA ASP A 154 -19.39 -21.59 2.79
C ASP A 154 -18.01 -21.26 2.22
N HIS A 155 -17.56 -22.13 1.31
CA HIS A 155 -16.33 -21.95 0.57
C HIS A 155 -16.63 -21.82 -0.91
N GLY A 156 -15.89 -20.94 -1.55
CA GLY A 156 -16.06 -20.71 -2.97
C GLY A 156 -14.77 -20.41 -3.72
N ILE A 157 -14.88 -20.42 -5.04
CA ILE A 157 -13.77 -20.25 -5.96
C ILE A 157 -14.13 -19.19 -6.99
N ILE A 158 -13.22 -18.23 -7.19
CA ILE A 158 -13.24 -17.26 -8.28
C ILE A 158 -12.02 -17.51 -9.16
N LYS A 159 -12.23 -17.58 -10.47
CA LYS A 159 -11.16 -17.56 -11.47
C LYS A 159 -11.09 -16.18 -12.09
N VAL A 160 -9.88 -15.65 -12.27
CA VAL A 160 -9.63 -14.30 -12.82
C VAL A 160 -8.59 -14.38 -13.94
N TRP A 161 -8.80 -13.68 -15.06
CA TRP A 161 -7.89 -13.63 -16.21
C TRP A 161 -7.88 -12.27 -16.92
#